data_AF-A0AAD7GIQ9-F1
#
_entry.id   AF-A0AAD7GIQ9-F1
#
_cell.length_a   1.000
_cell.length_b   1.000
_cell.length_c   1.000
_cell.angle_alpha   90.00
_cell.angle_beta   90.00
_cell.angle_gamma   90.00
#
_symmetry.space_group_name_H-M   'P 1'
#
loop_
_entity.id
_entity.type
_entity.pdbx_description
1 polymer ?
#
loop_
_entity_poly.entity_id
_entity_poly.type
_entity_poly.pdbx_seq_one_letter_code
_entity_poly.pdbx_strand_id
1 'polypeptide(L)'
;RRFGVDARIGEMEAAIRESKVMREALKAVIEPHKALMAPLRRIPDDVLREIFVACLALLDPGDTPLLLACICRHSRSIAHATPLIWSSLH
;
A
#
# COMPACT_ATOMS: atom_id res chain seq x y z
N ARG A 1 -24.02 -15.25 37.80
CA ARG A 1 -24.14 -14.37 36.61
C ARG A 1 -22.80 -14.05 35.93
N ARG A 2 -21.70 -13.80 36.68
CA ARG A 2 -20.37 -13.46 36.13
C ARG A 2 -19.80 -14.51 35.15
N PHE A 3 -19.85 -15.80 35.51
CA PHE A 3 -19.40 -16.91 34.66
C PHE A 3 -20.08 -17.01 33.28
N GLY A 4 -21.32 -16.55 33.15
CA GLY A 4 -22.02 -16.57 31.85
C GLY A 4 -21.60 -15.42 30.92
N VAL A 5 -21.09 -14.32 31.50
CA VAL A 5 -20.57 -13.19 30.72
C VAL A 5 -19.19 -13.53 30.18
N ASP A 6 -18.32 -14.14 31.00
CA ASP A 6 -16.97 -14.55 30.57
C ASP A 6 -17.03 -15.61 29.46
N ALA A 7 -17.95 -16.58 29.56
CA ALA A 7 -18.15 -17.58 28.50
C ALA A 7 -18.60 -16.94 27.18
N ARG A 8 -19.53 -15.98 27.25
CA ARG A 8 -20.07 -15.27 26.07
C ARG A 8 -19.04 -14.33 25.44
N ILE A 9 -18.15 -13.73 26.24
CA ILE A 9 -16.99 -12.99 25.75
C ILE A 9 -16.06 -13.96 24.98
N GLY A 10 -15.74 -15.12 25.56
CA GLY A 10 -14.89 -16.12 24.91
C GLY A 10 -15.43 -16.62 23.57
N GLU A 11 -16.74 -16.85 23.47
CA GLU A 11 -17.41 -17.23 22.22
C GLU A 11 -17.29 -16.13 21.15
N MET A 12 -17.54 -14.87 21.52
CA MET A 12 -17.43 -13.74 20.59
C MET A 12 -15.97 -13.51 20.14
N GLU A 13 -14.99 -13.68 21.04
CA GLU A 13 -13.58 -13.60 20.70
C GLU A 13 -13.13 -14.73 19.75
N ALA A 14 -13.69 -15.93 19.91
CA ALA A 14 -13.45 -17.03 18.97
C ALA A 14 -13.98 -16.69 17.57
N ALA A 15 -15.22 -16.21 17.46
CA ALA A 15 -15.82 -15.80 16.19
C ALA A 15 -15.05 -14.65 15.51
N ILE A 16 -14.58 -13.68 16.30
CA ILE A 16 -13.73 -12.58 15.79
C ILE A 16 -12.41 -13.12 15.26
N ARG A 17 -11.77 -14.05 15.97
CA ARG A 17 -10.51 -14.66 15.52
C ARG A 17 -10.69 -15.39 14.20
N GLU A 18 -11.71 -16.22 14.09
CA GLU A 18 -12.02 -16.95 12.86
C GLU A 18 -12.25 -15.99 11.68
N SER A 19 -13.08 -14.95 11.89
CA SER A 19 -13.36 -13.93 10.88
C SER A 19 -12.09 -13.18 10.45
N LYS A 20 -11.16 -12.90 11.39
CA LYS A 20 -9.87 -12.29 11.09
C LYS A 20 -8.99 -13.22 10.24
N VAL A 21 -8.91 -14.51 10.59
CA VAL A 21 -8.15 -15.50 9.82
C VAL A 21 -8.66 -15.57 8.37
N MET A 22 -9.98 -15.70 8.19
CA MET A 22 -10.59 -15.74 6.86
C MET A 22 -10.30 -14.47 6.05
N ARG A 23 -10.38 -13.30 6.70
CA ARG A 23 -10.07 -12.02 6.05
C ARG A 23 -8.62 -11.94 5.60
N GLU A 24 -7.66 -12.37 6.43
CA GLU A 24 -6.25 -12.34 6.05
C GLU A 24 -5.94 -13.34 4.92
N ALA A 25 -6.58 -14.51 4.91
CA ALA A 25 -6.48 -15.45 3.80
C ALA A 25 -6.98 -14.84 2.48
N LEU A 26 -8.14 -14.18 2.50
CA LEU A 26 -8.69 -13.49 1.32
C LEU A 26 -7.79 -12.32 0.87
N LYS A 27 -7.26 -11.52 1.80
CA LYS A 27 -6.30 -10.46 1.47
C LYS A 27 -5.04 -11.01 0.80
N ALA A 28 -4.51 -12.13 1.29
CA ALA A 28 -3.32 -12.75 0.71
C ALA A 28 -3.53 -13.14 -0.76
N VAL A 29 -4.77 -13.51 -1.14
CA VAL A 29 -5.14 -13.77 -2.53
C VAL A 29 -5.36 -12.47 -3.31
N ILE A 30 -6.06 -11.50 -2.74
CA ILE A 30 -6.49 -10.28 -3.45
C ILE A 30 -5.34 -9.28 -3.66
N GLU A 31 -4.47 -9.07 -2.68
CA GLU A 31 -3.43 -8.03 -2.74
C GLU A 31 -2.44 -8.20 -3.92
N PRO A 32 -1.95 -9.40 -4.26
CA PRO A 32 -1.17 -9.62 -5.48
C PRO A 32 -1.93 -9.22 -6.74
N HIS A 33 -3.23 -9.56 -6.83
CA HIS A 33 -4.07 -9.24 -7.98
C HIS A 33 -4.40 -7.75 -8.08
N LYS A 34 -4.64 -7.07 -6.96
CA LYS A 34 -4.80 -5.59 -6.92
C LYS A 34 -3.54 -4.89 -7.41
N ALA A 35 -2.36 -5.37 -7.01
CA ALA A 35 -1.12 -4.82 -7.51
C ALA A 35 -1.00 -5.00 -9.04
N LEU A 36 -1.46 -6.13 -9.59
CA LEU A 36 -1.48 -6.38 -11.05
C LEU A 36 -2.51 -5.51 -11.78
N MET A 37 -3.64 -5.22 -11.14
CA MET A 37 -4.72 -4.38 -11.66
C MET A 37 -4.50 -2.88 -11.43
N ALA A 38 -3.43 -2.49 -10.74
CA ALA A 38 -3.11 -1.10 -10.48
C ALA A 38 -2.89 -0.35 -11.80
N PRO A 39 -3.67 0.72 -12.09
CA PRO A 39 -3.59 1.46 -13.35
C PRO A 39 -2.16 1.89 -13.71
N LEU A 40 -1.34 2.23 -12.70
CA LEU A 40 0.04 2.65 -12.85
C LEU A 40 0.96 1.62 -13.55
N ARG A 41 0.66 0.31 -13.47
CA ARG A 41 1.46 -0.73 -14.17
C ARG A 41 1.10 -0.89 -15.65
N ARG A 42 -0.02 -0.32 -16.09
CA ARG A 42 -0.46 -0.35 -17.50
C ARG A 42 -0.01 0.91 -18.25
N ILE A 43 0.60 1.85 -17.54
CA ILE A 43 1.13 3.09 -18.10
C ILE A 43 2.58 2.82 -18.54
N PRO A 44 2.96 3.21 -19.77
CA PRO A 44 4.34 3.20 -20.23
C PRO A 44 5.28 3.95 -19.27
N ASP A 45 6.50 3.45 -19.07
CA ASP A 45 7.43 3.97 -18.06
C ASP A 45 7.83 5.44 -18.30
N ASP A 46 7.84 5.90 -19.55
CA ASP A 46 8.06 7.30 -19.95
C ASP A 46 6.93 8.22 -19.47
N VAL A 47 5.67 7.83 -19.70
CA VAL A 47 4.49 8.58 -19.22
C VAL A 47 4.46 8.60 -17.68
N LEU A 48 4.82 7.48 -17.04
CA LEU A 48 4.87 7.40 -15.58
C LEU A 48 5.96 8.32 -15.00
N ARG A 49 7.12 8.43 -15.69
CA ARG A 49 8.19 9.35 -15.31
C ARG A 49 7.75 10.81 -15.40
N GLU A 50 7.06 11.19 -16.47
CA GLU A 50 6.53 12.56 -16.61
C GLU A 50 5.51 12.91 -15.54
N ILE A 51 4.60 11.99 -15.21
CA ILE A 51 3.65 12.15 -14.10
C ILE A 51 4.40 12.38 -12.78
N PHE A 52 5.45 11.59 -12.51
CA PHE A 52 6.23 11.74 -11.28
C PHE A 52 6.98 13.08 -11.22
N VAL A 53 7.55 13.54 -12.34
CA VAL A 53 8.19 14.87 -12.44
C VAL A 53 7.17 15.99 -12.22
N ALA A 54 5.98 15.89 -12.81
CA ALA A 54 4.91 16.86 -12.59
C ALA A 54 4.44 16.89 -11.12
N CYS A 55 4.35 15.73 -10.47
CA CYS A 55 4.03 15.62 -9.05
C CYS A 55 5.10 16.27 -8.16
N LEU A 56 6.39 16.15 -8.50
CA LEU A 56 7.49 16.81 -7.80
C LEU A 56 7.39 18.34 -7.82
N ALA A 57 6.78 18.93 -8.86
CA ALA A 57 6.53 20.36 -8.95
C ALA A 57 5.28 20.82 -8.19
N LEU A 58 4.35 19.90 -7.86
CA LEU A 58 3.06 20.19 -7.24
C LEU A 58 3.02 19.91 -5.72
N LEU A 59 3.95 19.10 -5.22
CA LEU A 59 4.00 18.65 -3.83
C LEU A 59 5.25 19.21 -3.13
N ASP A 60 5.14 19.46 -1.83
CA ASP A 60 6.23 20.03 -1.03
C ASP A 60 7.47 19.11 -1.09
N PRO A 61 8.69 19.64 -1.38
CA PRO A 61 9.86 18.82 -1.72
C PRO A 61 10.27 17.76 -0.69
N GLY A 62 9.89 17.96 0.59
CA GLY A 62 10.21 17.05 1.69
C GLY A 62 9.40 15.74 1.69
N ASP A 63 8.18 15.75 1.17
CA ASP A 63 7.25 14.61 1.28
C ASP A 63 7.11 13.81 -0.04
N THR A 64 7.44 14.43 -1.17
CA THR A 64 7.13 13.89 -2.51
C THR A 64 7.85 12.60 -2.90
N PRO A 65 9.17 12.44 -2.64
CA PRO A 65 9.88 11.21 -3.02
C PRO A 65 9.36 9.99 -2.24
N LEU A 66 9.05 10.19 -0.96
CA LEU A 66 8.53 9.15 -0.06
C LEU A 66 7.12 8.73 -0.48
N LEU A 67 6.27 9.68 -0.88
CA LEU A 67 4.92 9.38 -1.34
C LEU A 67 4.94 8.54 -2.63
N LEU A 68 5.78 8.92 -3.62
CA LEU A 68 5.90 8.22 -4.91
C LEU A 68 6.50 6.80 -4.76
N ALA A 69 7.46 6.62 -3.85
CA ALA A 69 8.05 5.31 -3.54
C ALA A 69 7.12 4.37 -2.74
N CYS A 70 6.01 4.90 -2.21
CA CYS A 70 5.03 4.14 -1.44
C CYS A 70 3.82 3.66 -2.28
N ILE A 71 3.62 4.17 -3.50
CA ILE A 71 2.42 3.88 -4.31
C ILE A 71 2.34 2.41 -4.75
N CYS A 72 3.42 1.84 -5.29
CA CYS A 72 3.48 0.40 -5.61
C CYS A 72 4.94 -0.10 -5.71
N ARG A 73 5.14 -1.44 -5.76
CA ARG A 73 6.49 -2.01 -5.91
C ARG A 73 7.20 -1.57 -7.20
N HIS A 74 6.44 -1.31 -8.27
CA HIS A 74 6.97 -0.82 -9.56
C HIS A 74 7.44 0.63 -9.46
N SER A 75 6.62 1.51 -8.87
CA SER A 75 6.99 2.91 -8.64
C SER A 75 8.19 3.03 -7.73
N ARG A 76 8.31 2.16 -6.71
CA ARG A 76 9.51 2.08 -5.87
C ARG A 76 10.75 1.69 -6.67
N SER A 77 10.66 0.72 -7.57
CA SER A 77 11.78 0.32 -8.43
C SER A 77 12.24 1.47 -9.32
N ILE A 78 11.30 2.19 -9.94
CA ILE A 78 11.59 3.34 -10.81
C ILE A 78 12.16 4.51 -10.00
N ALA A 79 11.61 4.78 -8.82
CA ALA A 79 12.10 5.83 -7.93
C ALA A 79 13.54 5.55 -7.47
N HIS A 80 13.88 4.31 -7.09
CA HIS A 80 15.25 3.92 -6.77
C HIS A 80 16.20 4.00 -7.98
N ALA A 81 15.73 3.64 -9.17
CA ALA A 81 16.52 3.70 -10.40
C ALA A 81 16.70 5.12 -10.97
N THR A 82 16.01 6.13 -10.40
CA THR A 82 16.07 7.52 -10.87
C THR A 82 16.64 8.42 -9.76
N PRO A 83 17.98 8.62 -9.74
CA PRO A 83 18.66 9.39 -8.68
C PRO A 83 18.13 10.82 -8.50
N LEU A 84 17.63 11.43 -9.58
CA LEU A 84 17.07 12.79 -9.59
C LEU A 84 15.84 12.97 -8.67
N ILE A 85 15.14 11.88 -8.34
CA ILE A 85 13.96 11.92 -7.46
C ILE A 85 14.39 12.07 -5.99
N TRP A 86 15.61 11.68 -5.64
CA TRP A 86 16.14 11.76 -4.27
C TRP A 86 16.98 13.00 -4.03
N SER A 87 17.36 13.75 -5.08
CA SER A 87 18.16 14.97 -4.92
C SER A 87 17.39 16.15 -4.30
N SER A 88 16.06 16.03 -4.13
CA SER A 88 15.23 17.02 -3.42
C SER A 88 15.15 16.81 -1.91
N LEU A 89 15.63 15.66 -1.41
CA LEU A 89 15.80 15.39 0.03
C LEU A 89 17.14 15.98 0.46
N HIS A 90 17.13 17.22 0.93
CA HIS A 90 18.32 17.93 1.39
C HIS A 90 18.19 18.37 2.85
#